data_AF-A0A1V5TG39-F1
#
_entry.id   AF-A0A1V5TG39-F1
#
_cell.length_a   1.000
_cell.length_b   1.000
_cell.length_c   1.000
_cell.angle_alpha   90.00
_cell.angle_beta   90.00
_cell.angle_gamma   90.00
#
_symmetry.space_group_name_H-M   'P 1'
#
loop_
_entity.id
_entity.type
_entity.pdbx_description
1 polymer ?
#
loop_
_entity_poly.entity_id
_entity_poly.type
_entity_poly.pdbx_seq_one_letter_code
_entity_poly.pdbx_strand_id
1 'polypeptide(L)'
;MSSIIVKNFYFFYLLTFFYYMIYLIINQTGELNLNLLDLEDEKFKTVTVKGQTFKIRAMFPKDKRLIAQKRMVLQNGQPVSSLTDNDFYFFENIAINDICIESMPKGFDSNLSCENWQDEELIHLVANEIRKHTSYIEEELKKNRPIDGIEKG
;
A
#
# COMPACT_ATOMS: atom_id res chain seq x y z
N MET A 1 50.67 -22.12 -30.35
CA MET A 1 49.90 -22.60 -29.18
C MET A 1 49.01 -21.51 -28.56
N SER A 2 48.40 -20.62 -29.37
CA SER A 2 47.70 -19.43 -28.83
C SER A 2 46.19 -19.41 -29.06
N SER A 3 45.66 -20.31 -29.90
CA SER A 3 44.24 -20.32 -30.29
C SER A 3 43.32 -21.11 -29.32
N ILE A 4 43.87 -22.10 -28.60
CA ILE A 4 43.10 -22.97 -27.68
C ILE A 4 42.75 -22.24 -26.38
N ILE A 5 43.66 -21.39 -25.88
CA ILE A 5 43.46 -20.64 -24.63
C ILE A 5 42.36 -19.59 -24.78
N VAL A 6 42.31 -18.90 -25.94
CA VAL A 6 41.28 -17.89 -26.23
C VAL A 6 39.90 -18.53 -26.35
N LYS A 7 39.78 -19.70 -27.00
CA LYS A 7 38.50 -20.42 -27.12
C LYS A 7 37.95 -20.88 -25.77
N ASN A 8 38.81 -21.33 -24.86
CA ASN A 8 38.39 -21.70 -23.50
C ASN A 8 37.92 -20.49 -22.68
N PHE A 9 38.53 -19.31 -22.88
CA PHE A 9 38.14 -18.09 -22.18
C PHE A 9 36.73 -17.63 -22.57
N TYR A 10 36.42 -17.66 -23.87
CA TYR A 10 35.06 -17.34 -24.36
C TYR A 10 34.02 -18.37 -23.91
N PHE A 11 34.39 -19.66 -23.86
CA PHE A 11 33.49 -20.71 -23.38
C PHE A 11 33.12 -20.52 -21.90
N PHE A 12 34.10 -20.19 -21.05
CA PHE A 12 33.84 -19.88 -19.64
C PHE A 12 32.95 -18.65 -19.47
N TYR A 13 33.19 -17.59 -20.24
CA TYR A 13 32.37 -16.37 -20.18
C TYR A 13 30.92 -16.61 -20.61
N LEU A 14 30.72 -17.43 -21.65
CA LEU A 14 29.38 -17.83 -22.10
C LEU A 14 28.66 -18.61 -21.01
N LEU A 15 29.35 -19.56 -20.36
CA LEU A 15 28.75 -20.39 -19.32
C LEU A 15 28.30 -19.56 -18.10
N THR A 16 29.12 -18.60 -17.67
CA THR A 16 28.77 -17.70 -16.59
C THR A 16 27.62 -16.75 -16.95
N PHE A 17 27.56 -16.30 -18.20
CA PHE A 17 26.47 -15.46 -18.68
C PHE A 17 25.15 -16.24 -18.75
N PHE A 18 25.18 -17.47 -19.26
CA PHE A 18 24.01 -18.36 -19.24
C PHE A 18 23.56 -18.67 -17.82
N TYR A 19 24.49 -18.92 -16.89
CA TYR A 19 24.15 -19.14 -15.49
C TYR A 19 23.51 -17.89 -14.86
N TYR A 20 24.02 -16.70 -15.16
CA TYR A 20 23.45 -15.45 -14.67
C TYR A 20 22.07 -15.16 -15.26
N MET A 21 21.86 -15.45 -16.55
CA MET A 21 20.55 -15.33 -17.20
C MET A 21 19.54 -16.34 -16.65
N ILE A 22 19.96 -17.58 -16.38
CA ILE A 22 19.11 -18.58 -15.72
C ILE A 22 18.79 -18.13 -14.29
N TYR A 23 19.75 -17.60 -13.54
CA TYR A 23 19.52 -17.03 -12.20
C TYR A 23 18.54 -15.85 -12.24
N LEU A 24 18.62 -14.99 -13.26
CA LEU A 24 17.70 -13.87 -13.45
C LEU A 24 16.30 -14.33 -13.84
N ILE A 25 16.19 -15.35 -14.69
CA ILE A 25 14.91 -15.96 -15.08
C ILE A 25 14.27 -16.68 -13.89
N ILE A 26 15.04 -17.47 -13.13
CA ILE A 26 14.55 -18.16 -11.92
C ILE A 26 14.08 -17.15 -10.86
N ASN A 27 14.77 -16.03 -10.69
CA ASN A 27 14.35 -14.95 -9.77
C ASN A 27 13.17 -14.12 -10.30
N GLN A 28 12.91 -14.11 -11.61
CA GLN A 28 11.71 -13.48 -12.18
C GLN A 28 10.49 -14.41 -12.19
N THR A 29 10.71 -15.74 -12.17
CA THR A 29 9.65 -16.75 -12.11
C THR A 29 9.40 -17.27 -10.70
N GLY A 30 9.81 -16.52 -9.66
CA GLY A 30 9.22 -16.68 -8.34
C GLY A 30 7.74 -16.34 -8.45
N GLU A 31 6.94 -17.33 -8.86
CA GLU A 31 5.49 -17.29 -8.80
C GLU A 31 5.12 -16.78 -7.41
N LEU A 32 4.64 -15.54 -7.38
CA LEU A 32 3.97 -14.93 -6.25
C LEU A 32 2.65 -15.68 -6.04
N ASN A 33 2.76 -16.92 -5.55
CA ASN A 33 1.71 -17.52 -4.74
C ASN A 33 1.77 -16.78 -3.41
N LEU A 34 1.23 -15.55 -3.41
CA LEU A 34 0.93 -14.81 -2.21
C LEU A 34 -0.10 -15.64 -1.45
N ASN A 35 0.36 -16.40 -0.46
CA ASN A 35 -0.53 -17.09 0.45
C ASN A 35 -1.36 -16.05 1.17
N LEU A 36 -2.62 -16.37 1.47
CA LEU A 36 -3.52 -15.49 2.21
C LEU A 36 -2.94 -15.02 3.57
N LEU A 37 -1.97 -15.76 4.12
CA LEU A 37 -1.19 -15.41 5.30
C LEU A 37 -0.17 -14.28 5.07
N ASP A 38 0.48 -14.22 3.91
CA ASP A 38 1.49 -13.18 3.60
C ASP A 38 0.84 -11.79 3.41
N LEU A 39 -0.42 -11.79 2.97
CA LEU A 39 -1.26 -10.58 2.87
C LEU A 39 -1.60 -9.98 4.25
N GLU A 40 -1.42 -10.69 5.37
CA GLU A 40 -1.66 -10.12 6.71
C GLU A 40 -0.59 -9.12 7.14
N ASP A 41 0.66 -9.37 6.74
CA ASP A 41 1.78 -8.48 7.01
C ASP A 41 1.79 -7.29 6.04
N GLU A 42 1.33 -7.49 4.80
CA GLU A 42 1.17 -6.43 3.79
C GLU A 42 0.01 -5.47 4.08
N LYS A 43 -0.84 -5.77 5.08
CA LYS A 43 -1.89 -4.85 5.53
C LYS A 43 -1.31 -3.52 5.99
N PHE A 44 -0.07 -3.52 6.48
CA PHE A 44 0.62 -2.35 6.98
C PHE A 44 1.70 -1.88 6.02
N LYS A 45 1.83 -0.56 5.89
CA LYS A 45 2.89 0.06 5.10
C LYS A 45 3.45 1.25 5.85
N THR A 46 4.77 1.41 5.81
CA THR A 46 5.41 2.63 6.32
C THR A 46 5.57 3.60 5.16
N VAL A 47 5.05 4.82 5.31
CA VAL A 47 5.12 5.88 4.29
C VAL A 47 5.78 7.11 4.87
N THR A 48 6.55 7.84 4.07
CA THR A 48 7.14 9.12 4.47
C THR A 48 6.51 10.23 3.63
N VAL A 49 5.85 11.17 4.29
CA VAL A 49 5.11 12.29 3.69
C VAL A 49 5.61 13.59 4.34
N LYS A 50 6.05 14.57 3.54
CA LYS A 50 6.62 15.84 4.03
C LYS A 50 7.71 15.67 5.13
N GLY A 51 8.55 14.63 4.99
CA GLY A 51 9.62 14.31 5.94
C GLY A 51 9.16 13.61 7.22
N GLN A 52 7.88 13.28 7.33
CA GLN A 52 7.28 12.59 8.46
C GLN A 52 6.93 11.15 8.12
N THR A 53 7.25 10.23 9.01
CA THR A 53 7.04 8.79 8.79
C THR A 53 5.78 8.32 9.51
N PHE A 54 4.87 7.72 8.75
CA PHE A 54 3.61 7.15 9.23
C PHE A 54 3.58 5.65 8.98
N LYS A 55 3.09 4.88 9.95
CA LYS A 55 2.66 3.50 9.70
C LYS A 55 1.17 3.53 9.39
N ILE A 56 0.84 3.25 8.15
CA ILE A 56 -0.53 3.21 7.64
C ILE A 56 -0.97 1.77 7.44
N ARG A 57 -2.28 1.56 7.34
CA ARG A 57 -2.85 0.28 6.94
C ARG A 57 -3.87 0.43 5.82
N ALA A 58 -4.11 -0.65 5.09
CA ALA A 58 -5.15 -0.71 4.07
C ALA A 58 -6.55 -0.62 4.68
N MET A 59 -7.49 -0.02 3.95
CA MET A 59 -8.90 0.08 4.36
C MET A 59 -9.65 -1.22 4.08
N PHE A 60 -10.07 -1.92 5.14
CA PHE A 60 -10.96 -3.07 5.02
C PHE A 60 -12.43 -2.65 5.00
N PRO A 61 -13.36 -3.54 4.58
CA PRO A 61 -14.79 -3.22 4.56
C PRO A 61 -15.35 -2.72 5.91
N LYS A 62 -14.81 -3.21 7.03
CA LYS A 62 -15.17 -2.73 8.38
C LYS A 62 -14.74 -1.27 8.58
N ASP A 63 -13.57 -0.90 8.10
CA ASP A 63 -13.04 0.46 8.22
C ASP A 63 -13.84 1.44 7.38
N LYS A 64 -14.27 1.05 6.17
CA LYS A 64 -15.14 1.89 5.33
C LYS A 64 -16.42 2.30 6.07
N ARG A 65 -16.98 1.41 6.90
CA ARG A 65 -18.13 1.75 7.77
C ARG A 65 -17.75 2.72 8.88
N LEU A 66 -16.62 2.50 9.55
CA LEU A 66 -16.13 3.38 10.61
C LEU A 66 -15.80 4.78 10.07
N ILE A 67 -15.20 4.87 8.87
CA ILE A 67 -14.88 6.12 8.18
C ILE A 67 -16.16 6.88 7.88
N ALA A 68 -17.18 6.20 7.35
CA ALA A 68 -18.48 6.84 7.10
C ALA A 68 -19.11 7.38 8.39
N GLN A 69 -19.06 6.62 9.48
CA GLN A 69 -19.55 7.06 10.79
C GLN A 69 -18.78 8.28 11.30
N LYS A 70 -17.45 8.22 11.30
CA LYS A 70 -16.58 9.30 11.76
C LYS A 70 -16.76 10.58 10.92
N ARG A 71 -16.86 10.43 9.60
CA ARG A 71 -17.16 11.54 8.67
C ARG A 71 -18.48 12.22 9.03
N MET A 72 -19.53 11.45 9.28
CA MET A 72 -20.84 12.02 9.68
C MET A 72 -20.75 12.78 11.00
N VAL A 73 -19.98 12.28 11.97
CA VAL A 73 -19.76 12.98 13.24
C VAL A 73 -19.05 14.31 13.03
N LEU A 74 -17.98 14.34 12.23
CA LEU A 74 -17.22 15.55 11.91
C LEU A 74 -18.09 16.58 11.17
N GLN A 75 -18.89 16.12 10.20
CA GLN A 75 -19.82 16.98 9.44
C GLN A 75 -20.91 17.60 10.32
N ASN A 76 -21.45 16.84 11.26
CA ASN A 76 -22.55 17.30 12.11
C ASN A 76 -22.09 18.14 13.32
N GLY A 77 -20.78 18.28 13.53
CA GLY A 77 -20.16 18.93 14.69
C GLY A 77 -20.08 20.47 14.65
N GLN A 78 -20.54 21.12 13.58
CA GLN A 78 -20.58 22.58 13.45
C GLN A 78 -21.98 23.02 13.01
N PRO A 79 -22.54 24.13 13.51
CA PRO A 79 -23.77 24.71 12.98
C PRO A 79 -23.46 25.37 11.64
N VAL A 80 -23.34 24.58 10.57
CA VAL A 80 -23.11 25.12 9.22
C VAL A 80 -24.39 25.03 8.42
N SER A 81 -24.92 26.17 7.98
CA SER A 81 -26.14 26.25 7.17
C SER A 81 -25.96 25.70 5.75
N SER A 82 -24.73 25.45 5.30
CA SER A 82 -24.42 24.74 4.06
C SER A 82 -22.98 24.23 4.06
N LEU A 83 -22.76 23.00 3.58
CA LEU A 83 -21.44 22.41 3.32
C LEU A 83 -21.06 22.58 1.85
N THR A 84 -19.77 22.83 1.58
CA THR A 84 -19.22 22.82 0.21
C THR A 84 -18.58 21.47 -0.11
N ASP A 85 -18.42 21.15 -1.41
CA ASP A 85 -17.75 19.92 -1.85
C ASP A 85 -16.36 19.75 -1.23
N ASN A 86 -15.60 20.83 -1.09
CA ASN A 86 -14.28 20.80 -0.47
C ASN A 86 -14.33 20.34 1.00
N ASP A 87 -15.35 20.79 1.75
CA ASP A 87 -15.54 20.37 3.15
C ASP A 87 -15.85 18.88 3.23
N PHE A 88 -16.66 18.36 2.29
CA PHE A 88 -16.94 16.93 2.21
C PHE A 88 -15.67 16.10 2.00
N TYR A 89 -14.82 16.51 1.06
CA TYR A 89 -13.55 15.82 0.79
C TYR A 89 -12.57 15.94 1.97
N PHE A 90 -12.51 17.09 2.62
CA PHE A 90 -11.63 17.30 3.76
C PHE A 90 -11.99 16.40 4.94
N PHE A 91 -13.27 16.37 5.35
CA PHE A 91 -13.75 15.50 6.42
C PHE A 91 -13.57 14.01 6.10
N GLU A 92 -13.69 13.62 4.82
CA GLU A 92 -13.38 12.25 4.40
C GLU A 92 -11.91 11.91 4.65
N ASN A 93 -10.97 12.79 4.30
CA ASN A 93 -9.54 12.54 4.48
C ASN A 93 -9.16 12.47 5.97
N ILE A 94 -9.75 13.32 6.82
CA ILE A 94 -9.58 13.21 8.28
C ILE A 94 -10.04 11.85 8.77
N ALA A 95 -11.26 11.42 8.39
CA ALA A 95 -11.82 10.14 8.83
C ALA A 95 -10.99 8.94 8.35
N ILE A 96 -10.47 8.98 7.12
CA ILE A 96 -9.55 7.96 6.58
C ILE A 96 -8.29 7.87 7.45
N ASN A 97 -7.65 9.01 7.72
CA ASN A 97 -6.40 9.06 8.47
C ASN A 97 -6.57 8.59 9.91
N ASP A 98 -7.63 9.05 10.59
CA ASP A 98 -7.93 8.67 11.98
C ASP A 98 -8.08 7.16 12.18
N ILE A 99 -8.57 6.45 11.16
CA ILE A 99 -8.86 5.03 11.25
C ILE A 99 -7.71 4.17 10.74
N CYS A 100 -6.95 4.66 9.77
CA CYS A 100 -5.98 3.86 9.02
C CYS A 100 -4.52 4.21 9.33
N ILE A 101 -4.25 5.18 10.20
CA ILE A 101 -2.92 5.42 10.76
C ILE A 101 -2.78 4.61 12.04
N GLU A 102 -1.77 3.76 12.10
CA GLU A 102 -1.47 2.89 13.23
C GLU A 102 -0.39 3.46 14.13
N SER A 103 0.57 4.18 13.55
CA SER A 103 1.55 4.93 14.34
C SER A 103 1.95 6.21 13.64
N MET A 104 2.04 7.27 14.43
CA MET A 104 2.41 8.62 14.00
C MET A 104 3.88 8.92 14.35
N PRO A 105 4.52 9.87 13.63
CA PRO A 105 5.85 10.35 13.98
C PRO A 105 5.87 11.07 15.34
N LYS A 106 7.05 11.14 15.97
CA LYS A 106 7.22 11.87 17.23
C LYS A 106 6.83 13.34 17.06
N GLY A 107 5.94 13.82 17.94
CA GLY A 107 5.40 15.18 17.89
C GLY A 107 3.94 15.24 17.41
N PHE A 108 3.43 14.14 16.85
CA PHE A 108 2.02 13.92 16.59
C PHE A 108 1.51 12.95 17.66
N ASP A 109 0.51 13.37 18.43
CA ASP A 109 -0.09 12.50 19.44
C ASP A 109 -1.04 11.53 18.75
N SER A 110 -0.73 10.23 18.79
CA SER A 110 -1.56 9.18 18.21
C SER A 110 -2.94 9.08 18.88
N ASN A 111 -3.11 9.67 20.06
CA ASN A 111 -4.41 9.75 20.72
C ASN A 111 -5.24 10.95 20.27
N LEU A 112 -4.64 11.90 19.54
CA LEU A 112 -5.33 13.06 18.99
C LEU A 112 -5.82 12.75 17.57
N SER A 113 -7.06 13.15 17.30
CA SER A 113 -7.62 13.11 15.95
C SER A 113 -6.79 13.98 14.99
N CYS A 114 -6.70 13.52 13.75
CA CYS A 114 -6.13 14.24 12.61
C CYS A 114 -6.89 15.54 12.31
N GLU A 115 -8.08 15.74 12.86
CA GLU A 115 -8.79 17.03 12.85
C GLU A 115 -7.94 18.16 13.46
N ASN A 116 -7.07 17.84 14.42
CA ASN A 116 -6.20 18.81 15.07
C ASN A 116 -4.91 19.11 14.28
N TRP A 117 -4.69 18.43 13.14
CA TRP A 117 -3.53 18.69 12.32
C TRP A 117 -3.72 20.01 11.57
N GLN A 118 -2.78 20.93 11.73
CA GLN A 118 -2.83 22.25 11.08
C GLN A 118 -2.46 22.21 9.59
N ASP A 119 -1.90 21.10 9.11
CA ASP A 119 -1.42 20.94 7.74
C ASP A 119 -2.42 20.12 6.92
N GLU A 120 -3.35 20.81 6.25
CA GLU A 120 -4.36 20.18 5.40
C GLU A 120 -3.72 19.37 4.26
N GLU A 121 -2.63 19.87 3.68
CA GLU A 121 -1.90 19.18 2.62
C GLU A 121 -1.34 17.84 3.12
N LEU A 122 -0.81 17.81 4.35
CA LEU A 122 -0.37 16.57 4.98
C LEU A 122 -1.52 15.58 5.15
N ILE A 123 -2.69 16.04 5.62
CA ILE A 123 -3.91 15.20 5.75
C ILE A 123 -4.25 14.58 4.40
N HIS A 124 -4.27 15.38 3.33
CA HIS A 124 -4.58 14.93 1.97
C HIS A 124 -3.57 13.90 1.46
N LEU A 125 -2.28 14.18 1.61
CA LEU A 125 -1.21 13.31 1.12
C LEU A 125 -1.20 11.95 1.82
N VAL A 126 -1.37 11.92 3.15
CA VAL A 126 -1.43 10.65 3.90
C VAL A 126 -2.67 9.84 3.51
N ALA A 127 -3.84 10.48 3.38
CA ALA A 127 -5.05 9.81 2.94
C ALA A 127 -4.91 9.24 1.51
N ASN A 128 -4.17 9.93 0.63
CA ASN A 128 -3.87 9.44 -0.70
C ASN A 128 -2.98 8.19 -0.68
N GLU A 129 -1.96 8.15 0.19
CA GLU A 129 -1.13 6.95 0.36
C GLU A 129 -1.92 5.76 0.90
N ILE A 130 -2.86 5.99 1.82
CA ILE A 130 -3.78 4.96 2.31
C ILE A 130 -4.66 4.43 1.18
N ARG A 131 -5.22 5.30 0.33
CA ARG A 131 -6.03 4.89 -0.83
C ARG A 131 -5.21 4.04 -1.81
N LYS A 132 -4.00 4.49 -2.18
CA LYS A 132 -3.10 3.73 -3.07
C LYS A 132 -2.78 2.34 -2.49
N HIS A 133 -2.45 2.28 -1.20
CA HIS A 133 -2.15 1.02 -0.53
C HIS A 133 -3.38 0.10 -0.49
N THR A 134 -4.55 0.65 -0.23
CA THR A 134 -5.82 -0.10 -0.27
C THR A 134 -6.07 -0.67 -1.65
N SER A 135 -5.91 0.12 -2.72
CA SER A 135 -6.10 -0.35 -4.09
C SER A 135 -5.15 -1.48 -4.45
N TYR A 136 -3.88 -1.38 -4.05
CA TYR A 136 -2.90 -2.45 -4.23
C TYR A 136 -3.35 -3.75 -3.56
N ILE A 137 -3.72 -3.71 -2.27
CA ILE A 137 -4.19 -4.90 -1.54
C ILE A 137 -5.48 -5.46 -2.16
N GLU A 138 -6.42 -4.61 -2.57
CA GLU A 138 -7.65 -5.05 -3.23
C GLU A 138 -7.38 -5.76 -4.58
N GLU A 139 -6.36 -5.33 -5.32
CA GLU A 139 -5.93 -5.97 -6.57
C GLU A 139 -5.24 -7.32 -6.31
N GLU A 140 -4.34 -7.40 -5.34
CA GLU A 140 -3.68 -8.64 -4.96
C GLU A 140 -4.69 -9.67 -4.42
N LEU A 141 -5.67 -9.24 -3.64
CA LEU A 141 -6.78 -10.11 -3.19
C LEU A 141 -7.64 -10.61 -4.35
N LYS A 142 -7.81 -9.84 -5.43
CA LYS A 142 -8.57 -10.29 -6.61
C LYS A 142 -7.80 -11.34 -7.41
N LYS A 143 -6.48 -11.18 -7.54
CA LYS A 143 -5.60 -12.14 -8.25
C LYS A 143 -5.56 -13.49 -7.53
N ASN A 144 -5.58 -13.47 -6.20
CA ASN A 144 -5.48 -14.67 -5.36
C ASN A 144 -6.84 -15.28 -4.97
N ARG A 145 -7.97 -14.79 -5.51
CA ARG A 145 -9.24 -15.49 -5.32
C ARG A 145 -9.19 -16.82 -6.08
N PRO A 146 -9.52 -17.96 -5.43
CA PRO A 146 -9.81 -19.17 -6.16
C PRO A 146 -10.88 -18.86 -7.20
N ILE A 147 -10.60 -19.23 -8.46
CA ILE A 147 -11.63 -19.23 -9.49
C ILE A 147 -12.53 -20.42 -9.15
N ASP A 148 -13.50 -20.20 -8.26
CA ASP A 148 -14.54 -21.18 -8.00
C ASP A 148 -15.30 -21.42 -9.31
N GLY A 149 -15.13 -22.60 -9.90
CA GLY A 149 -16.08 -23.14 -10.88
C GLY A 149 -15.63 -23.33 -12.32
N ILE A 150 -14.42 -23.83 -12.60
CA ILE A 150 -14.20 -24.62 -13.83
C ILE A 150 -13.78 -26.03 -13.44
N GLU A 151 -14.77 -26.82 -13.01
CA GLU A 151 -14.70 -28.27 -13.19
C GLU A 151 -14.55 -28.53 -14.69
N LYS A 152 -13.35 -28.89 -15.12
CA LYS A 152 -13.15 -29.49 -16.45
C LYS A 152 -13.68 -30.93 -16.36
N GLY A 153 -14.97 -31.09 -16.64
CA GLY A 153 -15.60 -32.35 -17.01
C GLY A 153 -15.70 -32.47 -18.52
#